data_AF-A0A9W9HBP8-F1
#
_entry.id   AF-A0A9W9HBP8-F1
#
_cell.length_a   1.000
_cell.length_b   1.000
_cell.length_c   1.000
_cell.angle_alpha   90.00
_cell.angle_beta   90.00
_cell.angle_gamma   90.00
#
_symmetry.space_group_name_H-M   'P 1'
#
loop_
_entity.id
_entity.type
_entity.pdbx_description
1 polymer ?
#
loop_
_entity_poly.entity_id
_entity_poly.type
_entity_poly.pdbx_seq_one_letter_code
_entity_poly.pdbx_strand_id
1 'polypeptide(L)'
;MQLTPILIGALFASGLHAAPAAGAGQSAIDGNVIFKRSGQLCRVLADEVNCRTGPGTNYKSIVRISNSWTRGYYFTCVKSGQCITLNGAVNCGWDYLEEEGCYVNGHYTDGSCTLAKLGRC
;
A
#
# COMPACT_ATOMS: atom_id res chain seq x y z
N MET A 1 -49.58 14.82 43.66
CA MET A 1 -50.60 15.44 42.78
C MET A 1 -49.86 16.10 41.63
N GLN A 2 -50.02 15.55 40.42
CA GLN A 2 -50.64 16.24 39.26
C GLN A 2 -49.62 17.07 38.46
N LEU A 3 -49.52 17.05 37.13
CA LEU A 3 -50.25 16.42 36.02
C LEU A 3 -49.32 16.44 34.79
N THR A 4 -49.33 15.35 34.01
CA THR A 4 -48.89 15.30 32.60
C THR A 4 -49.88 16.01 31.69
N PRO A 5 -49.44 16.59 30.56
CA PRO A 5 -50.25 16.65 29.36
C PRO A 5 -49.60 15.90 28.18
N ILE A 6 -50.48 15.17 27.48
CA ILE A 6 -50.27 14.39 26.27
C ILE A 6 -50.41 15.33 25.06
N LEU A 7 -49.55 15.20 24.04
CA LEU A 7 -49.82 15.76 22.72
C LEU A 7 -49.79 14.66 21.65
N ILE A 8 -50.91 14.56 20.94
CA ILE A 8 -51.23 13.63 19.85
C ILE A 8 -50.71 14.25 18.54
N GLY A 9 -50.15 13.44 17.64
CA GLY A 9 -49.72 13.93 16.31
C GLY A 9 -49.44 12.85 15.27
N ALA A 10 -50.50 12.47 14.55
CA ALA A 10 -50.58 11.93 13.18
C ALA A 10 -49.58 10.84 12.70
N LEU A 11 -50.11 9.62 12.54
CA LEU A 11 -49.55 8.55 11.71
C LEU A 11 -49.64 8.94 10.22
N PHE A 12 -48.49 9.11 9.56
CA PHE A 12 -48.42 9.11 8.10
C PHE A 12 -48.55 7.66 7.60
N ALA A 13 -49.65 7.36 6.91
CA ALA A 13 -49.79 6.12 6.16
C ALA A 13 -48.96 6.21 4.86
N SER A 14 -47.68 5.85 4.93
CA SER A 14 -46.84 5.66 3.76
C SER A 14 -47.22 4.33 3.10
N GLY A 15 -47.89 4.38 1.95
CA GLY A 15 -48.23 3.20 1.16
C GLY A 15 -46.98 2.41 0.77
N LEU A 16 -46.96 1.12 1.08
CA LEU A 16 -46.00 0.18 0.52
C LEU A 16 -46.47 -0.21 -0.90
N HIS A 17 -45.78 0.30 -1.92
CA HIS A 17 -45.73 -0.39 -3.21
C HIS A 17 -44.37 -1.05 -3.33
N ALA A 18 -44.31 -2.35 -3.03
CA ALA A 18 -43.15 -3.17 -3.28
C ALA A 18 -43.06 -3.45 -4.79
N ALA A 19 -42.20 -2.72 -5.50
CA ALA A 19 -41.74 -3.15 -6.81
C ALA A 19 -40.77 -4.33 -6.61
N PRO A 20 -40.85 -5.42 -7.40
CA PRO A 20 -39.85 -6.46 -7.35
C PRO A 20 -38.53 -5.87 -7.81
N ALA A 21 -37.54 -5.84 -6.93
CA ALA A 21 -36.16 -5.60 -7.32
C ALA A 21 -35.74 -6.76 -8.22
N ALA A 22 -35.82 -6.55 -9.54
CA ALA A 22 -35.17 -7.41 -10.51
C ALA A 22 -33.70 -7.53 -10.08
N GLY A 23 -33.27 -8.75 -9.80
CA GLY A 23 -31.95 -9.05 -9.26
C GLY A 23 -30.86 -8.40 -10.09
N ALA A 24 -30.25 -7.36 -9.54
CA ALA A 24 -28.95 -6.92 -9.99
C ALA A 24 -27.99 -8.06 -9.63
N GLY A 25 -27.55 -8.80 -10.65
CA GLY A 25 -26.45 -9.74 -10.53
C GLY A 25 -25.28 -9.00 -9.89
N GLN A 26 -24.99 -9.32 -8.64
CA GLN A 26 -23.79 -8.86 -7.97
C GLN A 26 -22.64 -9.60 -8.64
N SER A 27 -22.05 -8.97 -9.66
CA SER A 27 -20.70 -9.31 -10.08
C SER A 27 -19.83 -9.18 -8.84
N ALA A 28 -19.45 -10.31 -8.25
CA ALA A 28 -18.55 -10.34 -7.12
C ALA A 28 -17.26 -9.62 -7.57
N ILE A 29 -17.07 -8.39 -7.10
CA ILE A 29 -15.79 -7.71 -7.24
C ILE A 29 -14.80 -8.62 -6.53
N ASP A 30 -13.85 -9.16 -7.28
CA ASP A 30 -12.74 -9.92 -6.71
C ASP A 30 -12.12 -9.04 -5.63
N GLY A 31 -12.31 -9.44 -4.36
CA GLY A 31 -11.84 -8.68 -3.20
C GLY A 31 -10.34 -8.40 -3.29
N ASN A 32 -9.59 -9.21 -4.04
CA ASN A 32 -8.17 -9.02 -4.27
C ASN A 32 -7.83 -7.77 -5.12
N VAL A 33 -8.76 -7.31 -5.97
CA VAL A 33 -8.60 -6.08 -6.76
C VAL A 33 -8.74 -4.83 -5.89
N ILE A 34 -9.57 -4.89 -4.84
CA ILE A 34 -9.76 -3.78 -3.88
C ILE A 34 -8.53 -3.63 -2.97
N PHE A 35 -7.76 -4.70 -2.74
CA PHE A 35 -6.53 -4.70 -1.94
C PHE A 35 -5.24 -4.74 -2.76
N LYS A 36 -5.31 -4.55 -4.09
CA LYS A 36 -4.11 -4.51 -4.92
C LYS A 36 -3.29 -3.30 -4.48
N ARG A 37 -2.22 -3.56 -3.72
CA ARG A 37 -1.34 -2.51 -3.20
C ARG A 37 -0.67 -1.85 -4.39
N SER A 38 -1.09 -0.63 -4.70
CA SER A 38 -0.44 0.19 -5.71
C SER A 38 0.96 0.51 -5.22
N GLY A 39 1.96 0.37 -6.08
CA GLY A 39 3.30 0.86 -5.77
C GLY A 39 3.30 2.33 -5.39
N GLN A 40 4.39 2.77 -4.79
CA GLN A 40 4.54 4.14 -4.30
C GLN A 40 5.84 4.75 -4.81
N LEU A 41 5.82 6.07 -5.00
CA LEU A 41 7.03 6.83 -5.23
C LEU A 41 7.77 6.99 -3.91
N CYS A 42 8.99 6.46 -3.84
CA CYS A 42 9.86 6.59 -2.69
C CYS A 42 11.16 7.29 -3.09
N ARG A 43 11.68 8.13 -2.20
CA ARG A 43 13.00 8.73 -2.43
C ARG A 43 14.09 7.80 -1.96
N VAL A 44 15.20 7.82 -2.69
CA VAL A 44 16.47 7.25 -2.25
C VAL A 44 17.18 8.29 -1.37
N LEU A 45 17.72 7.83 -0.25
CA LEU A 45 18.37 8.68 0.75
C LEU A 45 19.90 8.76 0.57
N ALA A 46 20.50 7.78 -0.11
CA ALA A 46 21.94 7.75 -0.40
C ALA A 46 22.28 8.47 -1.71
N ASP A 47 23.51 9.00 -1.81
CA ASP A 47 24.02 9.64 -3.03
C ASP A 47 23.95 8.70 -4.23
N GLU A 48 24.38 7.45 -4.06
CA GLU A 48 24.13 6.35 -4.99
C GLU A 48 23.86 5.06 -4.22
N VAL A 49 22.94 4.25 -4.73
CA VAL A 49 22.70 2.88 -4.24
C VAL A 49 22.61 1.90 -5.41
N ASN A 50 23.21 0.72 -5.23
CA ASN A 50 23.15 -0.36 -6.19
C ASN A 50 21.75 -1.00 -6.17
N CYS A 51 21.09 -1.03 -7.33
CA CYS A 51 19.86 -1.79 -7.52
C CYS A 51 20.21 -3.16 -8.10
N ARG A 52 19.81 -4.22 -7.38
CA ARG A 52 20.36 -5.57 -7.56
C ARG A 52 19.30 -6.55 -8.06
N THR A 53 19.72 -7.58 -8.80
CA THR A 53 18.81 -8.61 -9.34
C THR A 53 18.11 -9.47 -8.29
N GLY A 54 18.50 -9.35 -7.03
CA GLY A 54 17.85 -10.05 -5.92
C GLY A 54 18.12 -9.39 -4.57
N PRO A 55 17.47 -9.89 -3.51
CA PRO A 55 17.42 -9.23 -2.21
C PRO A 55 18.69 -9.53 -1.38
N GLY A 56 19.84 -9.08 -1.87
CA GLY A 56 21.14 -9.29 -1.23
C GLY A 56 22.29 -8.59 -1.94
N THR A 57 23.35 -8.30 -1.21
CA THR A 57 24.55 -7.61 -1.74
C THR A 57 25.42 -8.48 -2.65
N ASN A 58 25.24 -9.80 -2.58
CA ASN A 58 25.85 -10.81 -3.45
C ASN A 58 25.16 -10.93 -4.82
N TYR A 59 24.00 -10.29 -5.01
CA TYR A 59 23.34 -10.23 -6.32
C TYR A 59 23.97 -9.14 -7.21
N LYS A 60 23.97 -9.40 -8.52
CA LYS A 60 24.48 -8.47 -9.55
C LYS A 60 23.77 -7.12 -9.45
N SER A 61 24.53 -6.03 -9.44
CA SER A 61 24.00 -4.69 -9.65
C SER A 61 23.74 -4.47 -11.14
N ILE A 62 22.54 -4.03 -11.51
CA ILE A 62 22.20 -3.74 -12.92
C ILE A 62 22.15 -2.25 -13.20
N VAL A 63 21.79 -1.45 -12.21
CA VAL A 63 21.76 0.02 -12.27
C VAL A 63 22.13 0.60 -10.91
N ARG A 64 22.55 1.87 -10.89
CA ARG A 64 22.64 2.68 -9.68
C ARG A 64 21.60 3.78 -9.74
N ILE A 65 20.91 3.99 -8.63
CA ILE A 65 19.93 5.06 -8.46
C ILE A 65 20.39 6.01 -7.35
N SER A 66 19.98 7.26 -7.40
CA SER A 66 20.56 8.33 -6.58
C SER A 66 19.48 9.19 -5.91
N ASN A 67 19.88 9.89 -4.85
CA ASN A 67 19.05 10.90 -4.18
C ASN A 67 18.76 12.15 -5.04
N SER A 68 19.43 12.33 -6.19
CA SER A 68 19.19 13.47 -7.09
C SER A 68 17.81 13.39 -7.76
N TRP A 69 17.20 12.21 -7.86
CA TRP A 69 15.85 12.04 -8.39
C TRP A 69 14.79 12.31 -7.31
N THR A 70 14.52 13.59 -7.07
CA THR A 70 13.68 14.06 -5.96
C THR A 70 12.20 13.70 -6.09
N ARG A 71 11.72 13.37 -7.31
CA ARG A 71 10.35 12.89 -7.56
C ARG A 71 10.09 11.48 -7.01
N GLY A 72 11.16 10.75 -6.69
CA GLY A 72 11.09 9.38 -6.19
C GLY A 72 11.02 8.33 -7.31
N TYR A 73 11.38 7.11 -6.96
CA TYR A 73 11.33 5.92 -7.80
C TYR A 73 10.10 5.09 -7.43
N TYR A 74 9.51 4.42 -8.42
CA TYR A 74 8.27 3.66 -8.21
C TYR A 74 8.58 2.23 -7.74
N PHE A 75 8.43 2.00 -6.43
CA PHE A 75 8.59 0.69 -5.81
C PHE A 75 7.24 0.04 -5.57
N THR A 76 7.14 -1.28 -5.71
CA THR A 76 5.85 -1.99 -5.68
C THR A 76 5.67 -2.97 -4.54
N CYS A 77 6.74 -3.59 -4.05
CA CYS A 77 6.66 -4.56 -2.97
C CYS A 77 8.00 -4.68 -2.22
N VAL A 78 7.98 -5.29 -1.04
CA VAL A 78 9.16 -5.60 -0.24
C VAL A 78 9.38 -7.11 -0.22
N LYS A 79 10.60 -7.54 -0.54
CA LYS A 79 11.05 -8.93 -0.39
C LYS A 79 12.03 -9.04 0.77
N SER A 80 11.86 -10.04 1.64
CA SER A 80 12.88 -10.34 2.66
C SER A 80 14.12 -10.96 2.00
N GLY A 81 15.30 -10.61 2.51
CA GLY A 81 16.57 -11.17 2.05
C GLY A 81 17.72 -10.90 3.01
N GLN A 82 18.92 -10.65 2.48
CA GLN A 82 20.10 -10.36 3.30
C GLN A 82 19.82 -9.15 4.19
N CYS A 83 19.98 -9.32 5.51
CA CYS A 83 19.91 -8.22 6.46
C CYS A 83 21.16 -7.34 6.34
N ILE A 84 20.94 -6.03 6.25
CA ILE A 84 22.00 -5.02 6.27
C ILE A 84 21.93 -4.28 7.60
N THR A 85 23.09 -4.07 8.22
CA THR A 85 23.21 -3.30 9.46
C THR A 85 23.96 -2.01 9.17
N LEU A 86 23.31 -0.86 9.36
CA LEU A 86 23.92 0.46 9.25
C LEU A 86 23.69 1.20 10.55
N ASN A 87 24.75 1.73 11.16
CA ASN A 87 24.69 2.50 12.41
C ASN A 87 23.90 1.78 13.53
N GLY A 88 24.02 0.45 13.61
CA GLY A 88 23.30 -0.38 14.59
C GLY A 88 21.85 -0.72 14.24
N ALA A 89 21.26 -0.11 13.19
CA ALA A 89 19.92 -0.45 12.72
C ALA A 89 19.98 -1.58 11.68
N VAL A 90 19.08 -2.56 11.80
CA VAL A 90 18.99 -3.72 10.90
C VAL A 90 17.79 -3.57 9.97
N ASN A 91 17.98 -3.79 8.67
CA ASN A 91 16.90 -3.88 7.70
C ASN A 91 17.12 -5.08 6.76
N CYS A 92 16.16 -6.00 6.77
CA CYS A 92 16.18 -7.22 5.95
C CYS A 92 15.21 -7.13 4.75
N GLY A 93 14.52 -6.00 4.59
CA GLY A 93 13.61 -5.73 3.50
C GLY A 93 14.35 -5.16 2.29
N TRP A 94 13.94 -5.62 1.11
CA TRP A 94 14.44 -5.19 -0.17
C TRP A 94 13.27 -4.74 -1.03
N ASP A 95 13.20 -3.44 -1.30
CA ASP A 95 12.14 -2.80 -2.05
C ASP A 95 12.35 -3.05 -3.55
N TYR A 96 11.32 -3.50 -4.24
CA TYR A 96 11.36 -3.86 -5.65
C TYR A 96 11.00 -2.66 -6.54
N LEU A 97 11.97 -2.21 -7.33
CA LEU A 97 11.83 -1.18 -8.35
C LEU A 97 11.35 -1.85 -9.64
N GLU A 98 10.08 -1.66 -9.98
CA GLU A 98 9.44 -2.40 -11.09
C GLU A 98 10.01 -2.03 -12.46
N GLU A 99 10.28 -0.74 -12.68
CA GLU A 99 10.82 -0.22 -13.95
C GLU A 99 12.13 -0.88 -14.37
N GLU A 100 13.00 -1.17 -13.39
CA GLU A 100 14.32 -1.74 -13.61
C GLU A 100 14.36 -3.26 -13.32
N GLY A 101 13.32 -3.81 -12.70
CA GLY A 101 13.28 -5.22 -12.31
C GLY A 101 14.34 -5.59 -11.25
N CYS A 102 14.59 -4.71 -10.28
CA CYS A 102 15.65 -4.89 -9.30
C CYS A 102 15.24 -4.45 -7.88
N TYR A 103 16.14 -4.70 -6.92
CA TYR A 103 15.90 -4.55 -5.50
C TYR A 103 16.89 -3.58 -4.86
N VAL A 104 16.38 -2.72 -3.99
CA VAL A 104 17.17 -1.82 -3.13
C VAL A 104 16.87 -2.14 -1.67
N ASN A 105 17.89 -2.25 -0.81
CA ASN A 105 17.63 -2.49 0.61
C ASN A 105 16.91 -1.28 1.24
N GLY A 106 15.91 -1.54 2.08
CA GLY A 106 15.05 -0.51 2.66
C GLY A 106 15.75 0.46 3.61
N HIS A 107 17.04 0.27 3.94
CA HIS A 107 17.85 1.32 4.59
C HIS A 107 18.04 2.56 3.73
N TYR A 108 17.98 2.40 2.40
CA TYR A 108 18.29 3.48 1.46
C TYR A 108 17.06 4.17 0.91
N THR A 109 15.85 3.72 1.26
CA THR A 109 14.59 4.30 0.83
C THR A 109 13.93 5.07 1.98
N ASP A 110 13.17 6.10 1.66
CA ASP A 110 12.46 6.87 2.68
C ASP A 110 11.24 6.10 3.24
N GLY A 111 10.63 6.64 4.30
CA GLY A 111 9.49 6.01 4.98
C GLY A 111 8.22 5.84 4.12
N SER A 112 8.23 6.21 2.84
CA SER A 112 7.20 5.86 1.86
C SER A 112 7.33 4.40 1.41
N CYS A 113 8.55 3.85 1.47
CA CYS A 113 8.86 2.46 1.14
C CYS A 113 8.95 1.63 2.42
N THR A 114 7.80 1.15 2.90
CA THR A 114 7.75 0.22 4.03
C THR A 114 6.95 -1.01 3.66
N LEU A 115 7.20 -2.12 4.36
CA LEU A 115 6.41 -3.34 4.23
C LEU A 115 4.90 -3.08 4.40
N ALA A 116 4.50 -2.13 5.26
CA ALA A 116 3.11 -1.76 5.46
C ALA A 116 2.50 -1.10 4.22
N LYS A 117 3.25 -0.19 3.56
CA LYS A 117 2.79 0.57 2.40
C LYS A 117 2.85 -0.21 1.10
N LEU A 118 3.97 -0.89 0.85
CA LEU A 118 4.20 -1.64 -0.39
C LEU A 118 3.62 -3.07 -0.33
N GLY A 119 3.63 -3.70 0.85
CA GLY A 119 3.31 -5.12 0.98
C GLY A 119 4.46 -6.04 0.59
N ARG A 120 4.17 -7.34 0.65
CA ARG A 120 5.15 -8.39 0.33
C ARG A 120 5.17 -8.65 -1.17
N CYS A 121 6.38 -8.84 -1.70
CA CYS A 121 6.57 -9.76 -2.82
C CYS A 121 6.46 -11.20 -2.26
#